data_AF-A0A2V8IE51-F1
#
_entry.id   AF-A0A2V8IE51-F1
#
_cell.length_a   1.000
_cell.length_b   1.000
_cell.length_c   1.000
_cell.angle_alpha   90.00
_cell.angle_beta   90.00
_cell.angle_gamma   90.00
#
_symmetry.space_group_name_H-M   'P 1'
#
loop_
_entity.id
_entity.type
_entity.pdbx_description
1 polymer ?
#
loop_
_entity_poly.entity_id
_entity_poly.type
_entity_poly.pdbx_seq_one_letter_code
_entity_poly.pdbx_strand_id
1 'polypeptide(L)'
;MILHINHIQPERVALTSSVVSTLISIAGEARIPPRVLENLNVHLDWVQYKANFREAVTLRRATRGEELLPWVEVGVDLRQLELETLKNEFVNALEHSPDKSRDGQKRVYIESFTPMRSSLIWKFNDLFWQHLPLWEAASGKGYDQALPSGQSDANHPEAVADAVADFWTLLKDLENHNQLPPEIFVLEIGVGTGKRAALWLDRFRSLDRERGTQYYPRIRFLLGDYSMPTLNRAMETVREHRELGSFLAVDAVDPFKSLSFLRYKVLSIHLTNVYDNLPTDEIVVRDGKLYAVEVRSYVPAAAAASISESFGIPVTEFARTVNRLLEVGPQHVHPSGAEQGVAFWRSAWDAIRLEERFVAIQSILDAPLPAGLKPALLENFVAQAVSNQRFQLSSAAVESFLNTVPLLHPRGYLQVQDIFVAKLEDYGRMFRGPGKLDGSIVNWVNGALLAQVGAQAGYDVHFAPFQYRPGSRTSILYTTQRE
;
A
#
# COMPACT_ATOMS: atom_id res chain seq x y z
N MET A 1 -15.00 -8.18 27.25
CA MET A 1 -13.94 -8.72 26.36
C MET A 1 -14.60 -9.44 25.19
N ILE A 2 -14.23 -9.10 23.96
CA ILE A 2 -14.67 -9.78 22.72
C ILE A 2 -13.43 -10.35 22.02
N LEU A 3 -13.46 -11.64 21.66
CA LEU A 3 -12.39 -12.29 20.91
C LEU A 3 -12.80 -12.45 19.44
N HIS A 4 -11.97 -11.90 18.56
CA HIS A 4 -12.09 -12.01 17.12
C HIS A 4 -11.02 -12.98 16.61
N ILE A 5 -11.48 -14.05 15.99
CA ILE A 5 -10.62 -15.05 15.36
C ILE A 5 -10.66 -14.79 13.86
N ASN A 6 -9.56 -14.28 13.30
CA ASN A 6 -9.44 -14.07 11.85
C ASN A 6 -9.09 -15.39 11.15
N HIS A 7 -8.66 -15.30 9.89
CA HIS A 7 -8.19 -16.46 9.12
C HIS A 7 -6.89 -17.07 9.69
N ILE A 8 -7.04 -17.98 10.64
CA ILE A 8 -5.93 -18.72 11.25
C ILE A 8 -5.40 -19.80 10.30
N GLN A 9 -4.08 -19.83 10.12
CA GLN A 9 -3.39 -20.95 9.48
C GLN A 9 -3.48 -22.22 10.35
N PRO A 10 -3.83 -23.40 9.78
CA PRO A 10 -4.03 -24.65 10.55
C PRO A 10 -2.90 -24.99 11.53
N GLU A 11 -1.65 -24.74 11.16
CA GLU A 11 -0.45 -24.97 11.97
C GLU A 11 -0.33 -24.04 13.19
N ARG A 12 -1.12 -22.96 13.26
CA ARG A 12 -1.10 -21.96 14.35
C ARG A 12 -2.23 -22.12 15.37
N VAL A 13 -3.09 -23.13 15.21
CA VAL A 13 -4.25 -23.37 16.10
C VAL A 13 -3.82 -23.54 17.57
N ALA A 14 -2.71 -24.23 17.84
CA ALA A 14 -2.22 -24.43 19.21
C ALA A 14 -1.87 -23.10 19.91
N LEU A 15 -1.29 -22.13 19.19
CA LEU A 15 -0.95 -20.82 19.74
C LEU A 15 -2.19 -20.02 20.12
N THR A 16 -3.29 -20.21 19.39
CA THR A 16 -4.57 -19.57 19.72
C THR A 16 -5.09 -20.00 21.09
N SER A 17 -5.02 -21.29 21.40
CA SER A 17 -5.37 -21.81 22.72
C SER A 17 -4.51 -21.21 23.82
N SER A 18 -3.21 -21.03 23.57
CA SER A 18 -2.30 -20.37 24.51
C SER A 18 -2.69 -18.92 24.78
N VAL A 19 -3.01 -18.14 23.74
CA VAL A 19 -3.48 -16.75 23.89
C VAL A 19 -4.75 -16.67 24.73
N VAL A 20 -5.74 -17.53 24.45
CA VAL A 20 -6.99 -17.58 25.20
C VAL A 20 -6.73 -17.93 26.67
N SER A 21 -5.88 -18.92 26.94
CA SER A 21 -5.49 -19.32 28.29
C SER A 21 -4.79 -18.18 29.05
N THR A 22 -3.87 -17.47 28.38
CA THR A 22 -3.20 -16.30 28.95
C THR A 22 -4.19 -15.19 29.29
N LEU A 23 -5.14 -14.87 28.42
CA LEU A 23 -6.17 -13.87 28.69
C LEU A 23 -7.06 -14.23 29.89
N ILE A 24 -7.43 -15.51 30.04
CA ILE A 24 -8.20 -16.00 31.19
C ILE A 24 -7.37 -15.88 32.48
N SER A 25 -6.09 -16.27 32.46
CA SER A 25 -5.17 -16.12 33.60
C SER A 25 -5.04 -14.66 34.02
N ILE A 26 -4.87 -13.74 33.06
CA ILE A 26 -4.77 -12.30 33.33
C ILE A 26 -6.08 -11.74 33.88
N ALA A 27 -7.23 -12.20 33.40
CA ALA A 27 -8.52 -11.77 33.91
C ALA A 27 -8.79 -12.23 35.35
N GLY A 28 -8.25 -13.39 35.75
CA GLY A 28 -8.33 -13.90 37.13
C GLY A 28 -7.33 -13.26 38.09
N GLU A 29 -6.20 -12.79 37.57
CA GLU A 29 -5.21 -12.02 38.32
C GLU A 29 -5.68 -10.57 38.42
N ALA A 30 -5.93 -10.05 39.63
CA ALA A 30 -6.44 -8.69 39.87
C ALA A 30 -5.48 -7.54 39.47
N ARG A 31 -4.60 -7.76 38.50
CA ARG A 31 -3.61 -6.82 37.95
C ARG A 31 -4.20 -5.89 36.90
N ILE A 32 -5.19 -6.33 36.14
CA ILE A 32 -5.86 -5.50 35.12
C ILE A 32 -7.21 -5.00 35.66
N PRO A 33 -7.51 -3.69 35.59
CA PRO A 33 -8.80 -3.18 36.05
C PRO A 33 -9.98 -3.81 35.29
N PRO A 34 -11.07 -4.24 35.97
CA PRO A 34 -12.23 -4.87 35.32
C PRO A 34 -12.81 -4.06 34.17
N ARG A 35 -12.85 -2.73 34.30
CA ARG A 35 -13.34 -1.80 33.25
C ARG A 35 -12.56 -1.91 31.94
N VAL A 36 -11.26 -2.23 31.99
CA VAL A 36 -10.46 -2.44 30.78
C VAL A 36 -10.89 -3.74 30.10
N LEU A 37 -11.09 -4.81 30.86
CA LEU A 37 -11.51 -6.11 30.35
C LEU A 37 -12.94 -6.08 29.77
N GLU A 38 -13.84 -5.30 30.36
CA GLU A 38 -15.20 -5.08 29.85
C GLU A 38 -15.19 -4.53 28.42
N ASN A 39 -14.27 -3.61 28.13
CA ASN A 39 -14.18 -2.88 26.85
C ASN A 39 -13.07 -3.37 25.91
N LEU A 40 -12.45 -4.51 26.22
CA LEU A 40 -11.34 -5.08 25.46
C LEU A 40 -11.83 -5.89 24.26
N ASN A 41 -11.32 -5.57 23.07
CA ASN A 41 -11.37 -6.45 21.90
C ASN A 41 -10.00 -7.06 21.63
N VAL A 42 -9.94 -8.35 21.34
CA VAL A 42 -8.71 -9.05 20.97
C VAL A 42 -8.86 -9.64 19.59
N HIS A 43 -7.91 -9.38 18.69
CA HIS A 43 -7.90 -9.94 17.34
C HIS A 43 -6.69 -10.87 17.14
N LEU A 44 -6.95 -12.13 16.78
CA LEU A 44 -5.91 -13.13 16.54
C LEU A 44 -5.59 -13.30 15.05
N ASP A 45 -4.35 -13.68 14.75
CA ASP A 45 -3.79 -13.75 13.39
C ASP A 45 -4.04 -12.45 12.61
N TRP A 46 -3.69 -11.35 13.28
CA TRP A 46 -4.08 -10.00 12.87
C TRP A 46 -3.39 -9.56 11.58
N VAL A 47 -2.11 -9.87 11.37
CA VAL A 47 -1.34 -9.28 10.27
C VAL A 47 -1.06 -10.31 9.17
N GLN A 48 -1.21 -9.92 7.91
CA GLN A 48 -0.95 -10.81 6.77
C GLN A 48 0.53 -10.93 6.38
N TYR A 49 1.27 -9.81 6.41
CA TYR A 49 2.60 -9.71 5.81
C TYR A 49 3.69 -10.17 6.78
N LYS A 50 4.61 -11.00 6.31
CA LYS A 50 5.67 -11.61 7.15
C LYS A 50 6.50 -10.52 7.84
N ALA A 51 6.94 -9.51 7.08
CA ALA A 51 7.51 -8.29 7.60
C ALA A 51 6.44 -7.19 7.60
N ASN A 52 6.33 -6.46 8.71
CA ASN A 52 5.32 -5.41 8.89
C ASN A 52 5.76 -4.43 9.98
N PHE A 53 4.92 -3.44 10.26
CA PHE A 53 5.22 -2.37 11.22
C PHE A 53 4.71 -2.64 12.65
N ARG A 54 4.14 -3.79 12.95
CA ARG A 54 3.52 -4.08 14.25
C ARG A 54 4.36 -5.07 15.06
N GLU A 55 4.29 -4.92 16.38
CA GLU A 55 4.82 -5.89 17.34
C GLU A 55 3.89 -7.11 17.45
N ALA A 56 4.36 -8.21 18.04
CA ALA A 56 3.59 -9.43 18.22
C ALA A 56 2.26 -9.17 18.95
N VAL A 57 2.26 -8.29 19.96
CA VAL A 57 1.08 -7.80 20.66
C VAL A 57 1.03 -6.27 20.56
N THR A 58 -0.01 -5.74 19.91
CA THR A 58 -0.18 -4.30 19.69
C THR A 58 -1.45 -3.79 20.36
N LEU A 59 -1.33 -2.82 21.27
CA LEU A 59 -2.45 -2.12 21.89
C LEU A 59 -2.88 -0.91 21.07
N ARG A 60 -4.19 -0.70 20.95
CA ARG A 60 -4.80 0.50 20.40
C ARG A 60 -5.86 1.02 21.34
N ARG A 61 -5.86 2.33 21.56
CA ARG A 61 -6.87 3.01 22.38
C ARG A 61 -7.68 3.95 21.52
N ALA A 62 -8.95 4.06 21.85
CA ALA A 62 -9.82 5.05 21.25
C ALA A 62 -9.73 6.38 22.01
N THR A 63 -9.73 7.48 21.27
CA THR A 63 -9.68 8.84 21.81
C THR A 63 -10.73 9.74 21.18
N ARG A 64 -11.06 10.83 21.87
CA ARG A 64 -11.82 11.97 21.35
C ARG A 64 -11.08 13.24 21.74
N GLY A 65 -10.30 13.79 20.82
CA GLY A 65 -9.29 14.79 21.18
C GLY A 65 -8.28 14.18 22.15
N GLU A 66 -8.08 14.81 23.30
CA GLU A 66 -7.22 14.31 24.39
C GLU A 66 -7.93 13.32 25.33
N GLU A 67 -9.27 13.20 25.24
CA GLU A 67 -10.05 12.28 26.07
C GLU A 67 -9.84 10.83 25.64
N LEU A 68 -9.55 9.94 26.59
CA LEU A 68 -9.52 8.50 26.35
C LEU A 68 -10.91 7.92 26.44
N LEU A 69 -11.30 7.18 25.42
CA LEU A 69 -12.55 6.44 25.40
C LEU A 69 -12.34 5.05 26.03
N PRO A 70 -13.41 4.41 26.55
CA PRO A 70 -13.29 3.10 27.19
C PRO A 70 -12.79 1.98 26.27
N TRP A 71 -12.99 2.11 24.95
CA TRP A 71 -12.66 1.07 23.99
C TRP A 71 -11.15 0.85 23.88
N VAL A 72 -10.74 -0.41 24.08
CA VAL A 72 -9.38 -0.89 23.92
C VAL A 72 -9.38 -2.05 22.92
N GLU A 73 -8.41 -2.06 22.00
CA GLU A 73 -8.18 -3.17 21.10
C GLU A 73 -6.75 -3.70 21.25
N VAL A 74 -6.59 -5.02 21.22
CA VAL A 74 -5.30 -5.69 21.14
C VAL A 74 -5.26 -6.55 19.88
N GLY A 75 -4.32 -6.28 19.00
CA GLY A 75 -3.98 -7.16 17.88
C GLY A 75 -2.86 -8.11 18.25
N VAL A 76 -3.03 -9.40 17.94
CA VAL A 76 -2.03 -10.45 18.17
C VAL A 76 -1.63 -11.06 16.83
N ASP A 77 -0.35 -10.95 16.50
CA ASP A 77 0.25 -11.58 15.34
C ASP A 77 0.84 -12.95 15.74
N LEU A 78 0.10 -14.02 15.45
CA LEU A 78 0.49 -15.40 15.81
C LEU A 78 1.77 -15.88 15.11
N ARG A 79 2.25 -15.14 14.10
CA ARG A 79 3.45 -15.48 13.33
C ARG A 79 4.71 -14.92 13.96
N GLN A 80 4.57 -13.90 14.82
CA GLN A 80 5.65 -13.26 15.58
C GLN A 80 5.62 -13.63 17.07
N LEU A 81 4.65 -14.45 17.50
CA LEU A 81 4.38 -14.72 18.90
C LEU A 81 5.37 -15.73 19.49
N GLU A 82 5.98 -15.37 20.62
CA GLU A 82 6.79 -16.26 21.46
C GLU A 82 6.02 -16.56 22.75
N LEU A 83 5.91 -17.85 23.12
CA LEU A 83 5.03 -18.28 24.22
C LEU A 83 5.55 -17.87 25.59
N GLU A 84 6.88 -17.81 25.74
CA GLU A 84 7.58 -17.51 26.97
C GLU A 84 7.37 -16.06 27.41
N THR A 85 7.18 -15.15 26.46
CA THR A 85 7.00 -13.72 26.71
C THR A 85 5.54 -13.28 26.66
N LEU A 86 4.64 -14.10 26.10
CA LEU A 86 3.24 -13.79 25.82
C LEU A 86 2.49 -13.11 26.98
N LYS A 87 2.55 -13.70 28.18
CA LYS A 87 1.88 -13.15 29.36
C LYS A 87 2.41 -11.77 29.72
N ASN A 88 3.72 -11.60 29.70
CA ASN A 88 4.35 -10.32 29.99
C ASN A 88 4.03 -9.28 28.92
N GLU A 89 3.95 -9.66 27.65
CA GLU A 89 3.54 -8.78 26.56
C GLU A 89 2.11 -8.27 26.73
N PHE A 90 1.15 -9.14 27.05
CA PHE A 90 -0.23 -8.74 27.34
C PHE A 90 -0.34 -7.86 28.58
N VAL A 91 0.30 -8.25 29.69
CA VAL A 91 0.26 -7.48 30.93
C VAL A 91 0.88 -6.11 30.71
N ASN A 92 2.05 -6.04 30.08
CA ASN A 92 2.65 -4.77 29.70
C ASN A 92 1.65 -3.97 28.86
N ALA A 93 1.19 -4.49 27.72
CA ALA A 93 0.25 -3.81 26.82
C ALA A 93 -0.98 -3.25 27.56
N LEU A 94 -1.59 -4.01 28.48
CA LEU A 94 -2.82 -3.61 29.17
C LEU A 94 -2.59 -2.73 30.41
N GLU A 95 -1.49 -2.90 31.14
CA GLU A 95 -1.10 -2.05 32.29
C GLU A 95 -0.64 -0.65 31.83
N HIS A 96 -0.22 -0.49 30.57
CA HIS A 96 0.22 0.80 30.04
C HIS A 96 -0.92 1.85 30.05
N SER A 97 -0.85 2.75 31.03
CA SER A 97 -1.60 4.01 31.04
C SER A 97 -0.89 5.03 30.11
N PRO A 98 -1.64 5.79 29.30
CA PRO A 98 -1.07 6.82 28.41
C PRO A 98 -0.45 8.01 29.15
N ASP A 99 -0.65 8.13 30.47
CA ASP A 99 -0.08 9.22 31.27
C ASP A 99 1.30 8.83 31.85
N LYS A 100 2.36 9.32 31.17
CA LYS A 100 3.69 9.70 31.67
C LYS A 100 4.83 8.66 31.86
N SER A 101 5.99 9.14 31.40
CA SER A 101 7.39 8.88 31.77
C SER A 101 8.04 7.51 31.56
N ARG A 102 7.32 6.39 31.57
CA ARG A 102 7.95 5.07 31.34
C ARG A 102 8.12 4.70 29.86
N ASP A 103 7.33 5.29 28.98
CA ASP A 103 7.26 4.89 27.57
C ASP A 103 8.51 5.33 26.75
N GLY A 104 9.05 6.51 27.07
CA GLY A 104 10.32 6.99 26.49
C GLY A 104 11.55 6.14 26.84
N GLN A 105 11.43 5.19 27.78
CA GLN A 105 12.52 4.26 28.10
C GLN A 105 12.52 3.01 27.22
N LYS A 106 11.38 2.65 26.59
CA LYS A 106 11.26 1.44 25.75
C LYS A 106 11.15 1.73 24.26
N ARG A 107 10.74 2.95 23.87
CA ARG A 107 10.53 3.34 22.48
C ARG A 107 11.18 4.70 22.20
N VAL A 108 11.83 4.80 21.03
CA VAL A 108 12.31 6.06 20.46
C VAL A 108 11.32 6.49 19.39
N TYR A 109 10.44 7.44 19.73
CA TYR A 109 9.47 8.00 18.79
C TYR A 109 10.17 8.90 17.77
N ILE A 110 9.84 8.72 16.49
CA ILE A 110 10.42 9.46 15.37
C ILE A 110 9.48 10.58 14.89
N GLU A 111 8.17 10.42 15.13
CA GLU A 111 7.14 11.39 14.79
C GLU A 111 6.01 11.39 15.84
N SER A 112 5.19 12.46 15.82
CA SER A 112 3.94 12.54 16.57
C SER A 112 2.82 11.75 15.88
N PHE A 113 1.70 11.53 16.58
CA PHE A 113 0.51 10.96 15.95
C PHE A 113 0.04 11.84 14.78
N THR A 114 -0.24 11.20 13.64
CA THR A 114 -0.63 11.83 12.39
C THR A 114 -1.56 10.89 11.61
N PRO A 115 -2.39 11.38 10.67
CA PRO A 115 -3.10 10.52 9.73
C PRO A 115 -2.14 9.55 9.03
N MET A 116 -2.59 8.31 8.82
CA MET A 116 -1.75 7.25 8.26
C MET A 116 -1.13 7.62 6.92
N ARG A 117 -1.86 8.35 6.04
CA ARG A 117 -1.33 8.82 4.75
C ARG A 117 -0.14 9.78 4.87
N SER A 118 0.02 10.44 6.02
CA SER A 118 1.04 11.46 6.28
C SER A 118 2.18 10.95 7.14
N SER A 119 2.15 9.66 7.51
CA SER A 119 3.17 9.04 8.34
C SER A 119 4.51 8.91 7.63
N LEU A 120 5.58 8.89 8.43
CA LEU A 120 6.95 8.82 7.98
C LEU A 120 7.29 7.57 7.13
N ILE A 121 6.53 6.48 7.26
CA ILE A 121 6.78 5.26 6.48
C ILE A 121 6.65 5.51 4.97
N TRP A 122 5.77 6.43 4.53
CA TRP A 122 5.63 6.76 3.11
C TRP A 122 6.86 7.51 2.56
N LYS A 123 7.53 8.30 3.40
CA LYS A 123 8.82 8.92 3.03
C LYS A 123 9.90 7.88 2.84
N PHE A 124 9.90 6.80 3.62
CA PHE A 124 10.81 5.67 3.38
C PHE A 124 10.51 4.99 2.04
N ASN A 125 9.23 4.82 1.70
CA ASN A 125 8.84 4.27 0.41
C ASN A 125 9.30 5.15 -0.76
N ASP A 126 9.16 6.48 -0.63
CA ASP A 126 9.65 7.42 -1.63
C ASP A 126 11.17 7.34 -1.77
N LEU A 127 11.88 7.31 -0.64
CA LEU A 127 13.34 7.16 -0.60
C LEU A 127 13.78 5.87 -1.29
N PHE A 128 13.05 4.77 -1.07
CA PHE A 128 13.31 3.47 -1.70
C PHE A 128 13.33 3.57 -3.22
N TRP A 129 12.25 4.08 -3.82
CA TRP A 129 12.14 4.16 -5.27
C TRP A 129 13.09 5.20 -5.90
N GLN A 130 13.36 6.31 -5.21
CA GLN A 130 14.32 7.33 -5.67
C GLN A 130 15.77 6.85 -5.64
N HIS A 131 16.11 6.00 -4.68
CA HIS A 131 17.48 5.49 -4.48
C HIS A 131 17.58 3.97 -4.72
N LEU A 132 16.66 3.40 -5.50
CA LEU A 132 16.57 1.97 -5.75
C LEU A 132 17.91 1.33 -6.16
N PRO A 133 18.75 1.92 -7.05
CA PRO A 133 20.04 1.32 -7.40
C PRO A 133 20.99 1.17 -6.21
N LEU A 134 20.98 2.10 -5.26
CA LEU A 134 21.82 2.01 -4.05
C LEU A 134 21.31 0.90 -3.12
N TRP A 135 19.99 0.76 -3.01
CA TRP A 135 19.39 -0.31 -2.22
C TRP A 135 19.72 -1.69 -2.80
N GLU A 136 19.51 -1.89 -4.11
CA GLU A 136 19.79 -3.16 -4.80
C GLU A 136 21.28 -3.53 -4.74
N ALA A 137 22.18 -2.54 -4.86
CA ALA A 137 23.61 -2.76 -4.69
C ALA A 137 23.96 -3.28 -3.28
N ALA A 138 23.31 -2.75 -2.24
CA ALA A 138 23.54 -3.17 -0.86
C ALA A 138 22.83 -4.49 -0.51
N SER A 139 21.67 -4.77 -1.10
CA SER A 139 20.91 -6.00 -0.87
C SER A 139 21.46 -7.18 -1.69
N GLY A 140 22.17 -6.90 -2.79
CA GLY A 140 22.68 -7.88 -3.73
C GLY A 140 21.59 -8.50 -4.62
N LYS A 141 20.37 -7.94 -4.62
CA LYS A 141 19.20 -8.47 -5.32
C LYS A 141 18.37 -7.34 -5.91
N GLY A 142 17.75 -7.58 -7.07
CA GLY A 142 16.77 -6.68 -7.65
C GLY A 142 15.46 -6.68 -6.87
N TYR A 143 14.72 -5.57 -6.86
CA TYR A 143 13.46 -5.49 -6.11
C TYR A 143 12.41 -6.52 -6.56
N ASP A 144 12.40 -6.88 -7.85
CA ASP A 144 11.48 -7.84 -8.43
C ASP A 144 11.66 -9.25 -7.85
N GLN A 145 12.88 -9.58 -7.43
CA GLN A 145 13.20 -10.82 -6.72
C GLN A 145 12.64 -10.86 -5.29
N ALA A 146 12.30 -9.69 -4.71
CA ALA A 146 11.67 -9.61 -3.39
C ALA A 146 10.14 -9.84 -3.44
N LEU A 147 9.54 -9.80 -4.64
CA LEU A 147 8.12 -10.11 -4.81
C LEU A 147 7.84 -11.58 -4.42
N PRO A 148 6.63 -11.93 -3.95
CA PRO A 148 6.32 -13.29 -3.50
C PRO A 148 6.58 -14.39 -4.54
N SER A 149 6.48 -14.07 -5.83
CA SER A 149 6.76 -14.94 -6.97
C SER A 149 8.20 -14.85 -7.50
N GLY A 150 9.02 -13.94 -6.96
CA GLY A 150 10.36 -13.62 -7.47
C GLY A 150 10.36 -12.86 -8.80
N GLN A 151 9.18 -12.48 -9.30
CA GLN A 151 8.97 -11.66 -10.50
C GLN A 151 7.58 -11.02 -10.45
N SER A 152 7.37 -9.91 -11.16
CA SER A 152 6.05 -9.28 -11.27
C SER A 152 5.11 -10.10 -12.17
N ASP A 153 3.88 -10.33 -11.68
CA ASP A 153 2.79 -10.98 -12.41
C ASP A 153 2.42 -10.20 -13.68
N ALA A 154 2.69 -8.89 -13.72
CA ALA A 154 2.48 -8.05 -14.91
C ALA A 154 3.30 -8.52 -16.13
N ASN A 155 4.42 -9.22 -15.89
CA ASN A 155 5.31 -9.72 -16.92
C ASN A 155 4.90 -11.12 -17.43
N HIS A 156 3.79 -11.68 -16.97
CA HIS A 156 3.37 -13.02 -17.38
C HIS A 156 3.08 -13.04 -18.90
N PRO A 157 3.75 -13.91 -19.70
CA PRO A 157 3.67 -13.86 -21.16
C PRO A 157 2.25 -13.98 -21.72
N GLU A 158 1.43 -14.88 -21.15
CA GLU A 158 0.03 -15.06 -21.57
C GLU A 158 -0.83 -13.83 -21.22
N ALA A 159 -0.62 -13.23 -20.04
CA ALA A 159 -1.35 -12.03 -19.64
C ALA A 159 -1.02 -10.84 -20.55
N VAL A 160 0.25 -10.71 -20.95
CA VAL A 160 0.69 -9.70 -21.92
C VAL A 160 0.08 -9.97 -23.31
N ALA A 161 0.05 -11.23 -23.75
CA ALA A 161 -0.53 -11.60 -25.03
C ALA A 161 -2.03 -11.29 -25.11
N ASP A 162 -2.78 -11.58 -24.06
CA ASP A 162 -4.21 -11.28 -23.98
C ASP A 162 -4.46 -9.76 -23.93
N ALA A 163 -3.68 -9.03 -23.13
CA ALA A 163 -3.76 -7.57 -23.10
C ALA A 163 -3.43 -6.91 -24.46
N VAL A 164 -2.51 -7.49 -25.24
CA VAL A 164 -2.21 -7.05 -26.61
C VAL A 164 -3.36 -7.37 -27.57
N ALA A 165 -3.97 -8.55 -27.45
CA ALA A 165 -5.09 -8.97 -28.29
C ALA A 165 -6.34 -8.11 -28.05
N ASP A 166 -6.65 -7.82 -26.78
CA ASP A 166 -7.74 -6.92 -26.39
C ASP A 166 -7.52 -5.52 -26.96
N PHE A 167 -6.31 -4.98 -26.82
CA PHE A 167 -5.98 -3.66 -27.35
C PHE A 167 -6.08 -3.62 -28.89
N TRP A 168 -5.54 -4.62 -29.58
CA TRP A 168 -5.67 -4.70 -31.04
C TRP A 168 -7.14 -4.77 -31.49
N THR A 169 -7.97 -5.51 -30.76
CA THR A 169 -9.42 -5.61 -31.03
C THR A 169 -10.11 -4.26 -30.89
N LEU A 170 -9.77 -3.48 -29.84
CA LEU A 170 -10.24 -2.11 -29.68
C LEU A 170 -9.86 -1.23 -30.88
N LEU A 171 -8.60 -1.28 -31.33
CA LEU A 171 -8.14 -0.49 -32.47
C LEU A 171 -8.89 -0.88 -33.75
N LYS A 172 -9.13 -2.18 -33.94
CA LYS A 172 -9.85 -2.68 -35.11
C LYS A 172 -11.31 -2.25 -35.10
N ASP A 173 -11.96 -2.27 -33.93
CA ASP A 173 -13.33 -1.77 -33.79
C ASP A 173 -13.42 -0.27 -34.09
N LEU A 174 -12.49 0.53 -33.54
CA LEU A 174 -12.40 1.96 -33.85
C LEU A 174 -12.17 2.23 -35.33
N GLU A 175 -11.31 1.45 -35.99
CA GLU A 175 -11.09 1.58 -37.44
C GLU A 175 -12.37 1.29 -38.23
N ASN A 176 -13.07 0.21 -37.90
CA ASN A 176 -14.31 -0.17 -38.58
C ASN A 176 -15.41 0.90 -38.47
N HIS A 177 -15.38 1.71 -37.40
CA HIS A 177 -16.29 2.82 -37.17
C HIS A 177 -15.73 4.19 -37.62
N ASN A 178 -14.56 4.23 -38.27
CA ASN A 178 -13.84 5.47 -38.64
C ASN A 178 -13.54 6.41 -37.45
N GLN A 179 -13.29 5.84 -36.29
CA GLN A 179 -13.02 6.53 -35.03
C GLN A 179 -11.56 6.35 -34.56
N LEU A 180 -10.73 5.59 -35.28
CA LEU A 180 -9.35 5.34 -34.90
C LEU A 180 -8.48 6.61 -35.05
N PRO A 181 -7.92 7.18 -33.96
CA PRO A 181 -7.11 8.39 -34.03
C PRO A 181 -5.79 8.17 -34.79
N PRO A 182 -5.25 9.16 -35.51
CA PRO A 182 -4.00 9.02 -36.27
C PRO A 182 -2.81 8.58 -35.41
N GLU A 183 -2.70 9.13 -34.20
CA GLU A 183 -1.73 8.71 -33.18
C GLU A 183 -2.40 7.89 -32.08
N ILE A 184 -1.79 6.76 -31.71
CA ILE A 184 -2.34 5.79 -30.78
C ILE A 184 -1.58 5.89 -29.46
N PHE A 185 -2.15 6.60 -28.48
CA PHE A 185 -1.53 6.78 -27.17
C PHE A 185 -1.80 5.60 -26.23
N VAL A 186 -0.73 5.04 -25.67
CA VAL A 186 -0.74 4.01 -24.61
C VAL A 186 0.08 4.55 -23.45
N LEU A 187 -0.39 4.39 -22.22
CA LEU A 187 0.29 4.90 -21.02
C LEU A 187 0.51 3.78 -20.00
N GLU A 188 1.71 3.70 -19.47
CA GLU A 188 2.04 2.89 -18.30
C GLU A 188 2.54 3.85 -17.19
N ILE A 189 1.92 3.81 -16.01
CA ILE A 189 2.34 4.59 -14.83
C ILE A 189 2.95 3.61 -13.83
N GLY A 190 4.12 3.95 -13.28
CA GLY A 190 4.90 3.08 -12.41
C GLY A 190 5.58 1.97 -13.20
N VAL A 191 6.44 2.35 -14.15
CA VAL A 191 6.97 1.44 -15.17
C VAL A 191 7.97 0.40 -14.65
N GLY A 192 8.48 0.59 -13.43
CA GLY A 192 9.45 -0.32 -12.82
C GLY A 192 10.67 -0.53 -13.73
N THR A 193 10.96 -1.78 -14.10
CA THR A 193 12.09 -2.07 -14.99
C THR A 193 11.82 -1.77 -16.47
N GLY A 194 10.58 -1.44 -16.86
CA GLY A 194 10.15 -1.34 -18.25
C GLY A 194 9.97 -2.69 -18.96
N LYS A 195 10.14 -3.81 -18.25
CA LYS A 195 10.07 -5.17 -18.82
C LYS A 195 8.69 -5.48 -19.40
N ARG A 196 7.61 -5.08 -18.72
CA ARG A 196 6.25 -5.27 -19.23
C ARG A 196 6.04 -4.51 -20.53
N ALA A 197 6.38 -3.23 -20.56
CA ALA A 197 6.28 -2.40 -21.76
C ALA A 197 7.04 -3.00 -22.95
N ALA A 198 8.27 -3.51 -22.73
CA ALA A 198 9.03 -4.21 -23.77
C ALA A 198 8.29 -5.45 -24.29
N LEU A 199 7.85 -6.35 -23.39
CA LEU A 199 7.10 -7.55 -23.77
C LEU A 199 5.81 -7.21 -24.54
N TRP A 200 5.10 -6.18 -24.09
CA TRP A 200 3.87 -5.71 -24.73
C TRP A 200 4.15 -5.17 -26.14
N LEU A 201 5.17 -4.31 -26.29
CA LEU A 201 5.55 -3.73 -27.59
C LEU A 201 6.04 -4.78 -28.57
N ASP A 202 6.82 -5.76 -28.12
CA ASP A 202 7.26 -6.89 -28.94
C ASP A 202 6.09 -7.74 -29.42
N ARG A 203 5.18 -8.08 -28.51
CA ARG A 203 4.01 -8.90 -28.83
C ARG A 203 3.05 -8.15 -29.75
N PHE A 204 2.82 -6.85 -29.52
CA PHE A 204 1.99 -6.02 -30.39
C PHE A 204 2.60 -5.88 -31.78
N ARG A 205 3.92 -5.62 -31.88
CA ARG A 205 4.65 -5.56 -33.17
C ARG A 205 4.47 -6.84 -33.98
N SER A 206 4.50 -7.99 -33.31
CA SER A 206 4.35 -9.30 -33.94
C SER A 206 2.91 -9.51 -34.43
N LEU A 207 1.93 -9.23 -33.57
CA LEU A 207 0.51 -9.34 -33.93
C LEU A 207 0.12 -8.39 -35.07
N ASP A 208 0.58 -7.13 -35.04
CA ASP A 208 0.28 -6.14 -36.08
C ASP A 208 0.86 -6.56 -37.44
N ARG A 209 2.04 -7.20 -37.46
CA ARG A 209 2.63 -7.78 -38.68
C ARG A 209 1.84 -8.97 -39.19
N GLU A 210 1.41 -9.88 -38.31
CA GLU A 210 0.57 -11.03 -38.65
C GLU A 210 -0.77 -10.60 -39.25
N ARG A 211 -1.35 -9.51 -38.74
CA ARG A 211 -2.66 -8.99 -39.16
C ARG A 211 -2.59 -8.00 -40.33
N GLY A 212 -1.42 -7.44 -40.61
CA GLY A 212 -1.23 -6.46 -41.69
C GLY A 212 -1.92 -5.11 -41.44
N THR A 213 -2.19 -4.75 -40.18
CA THR A 213 -2.96 -3.55 -39.81
C THR A 213 -2.17 -2.25 -39.79
N GLN A 214 -0.83 -2.31 -39.67
CA GLN A 214 0.06 -1.14 -39.63
C GLN A 214 -0.25 -0.15 -38.49
N TYR A 215 -0.74 -0.66 -37.36
CA TYR A 215 -1.00 0.15 -36.16
C TYR A 215 0.28 0.42 -35.36
N TYR A 216 1.23 -0.51 -35.36
CA TYR A 216 2.43 -0.42 -34.51
C TYR A 216 3.25 0.87 -34.75
N PRO A 217 3.50 1.35 -35.99
CA PRO A 217 4.23 2.61 -36.22
C PRO A 217 3.49 3.86 -35.70
N ARG A 218 2.19 3.77 -35.44
CA ARG A 218 1.35 4.88 -34.94
C ARG A 218 1.32 4.97 -33.42
N ILE A 219 1.89 3.98 -32.74
CA ILE A 219 1.93 3.94 -31.28
C ILE A 219 2.79 5.10 -30.75
N ARG A 220 2.29 5.72 -29.69
CA ARG A 220 2.99 6.63 -28.80
C ARG A 220 2.89 6.03 -27.40
N PHE A 221 3.92 5.30 -27.00
CA PHE A 221 3.97 4.60 -25.73
C PHE A 221 4.59 5.52 -24.67
N LEU A 222 3.80 5.90 -23.68
CA LEU A 222 4.18 6.81 -22.62
C LEU A 222 4.56 6.00 -21.39
N LEU A 223 5.80 6.13 -20.94
CA LEU A 223 6.35 5.49 -19.75
C LEU A 223 6.48 6.54 -18.65
N GLY A 224 5.59 6.49 -17.66
CA GLY A 224 5.50 7.45 -16.57
C GLY A 224 6.01 6.90 -15.24
N ASP A 225 6.94 7.61 -14.61
CA ASP A 225 7.41 7.32 -13.25
C ASP A 225 7.99 8.59 -12.64
N TYR A 226 7.97 8.72 -11.32
CA TYR A 226 8.57 9.89 -10.66
C TYR A 226 10.07 9.70 -10.41
N SER A 227 10.55 8.44 -10.41
CA SER A 227 11.95 8.09 -10.18
C SER A 227 12.75 8.10 -11.48
N MET A 228 13.67 9.05 -11.61
CA MET A 228 14.58 9.14 -12.75
C MET A 228 15.45 7.88 -12.95
N PRO A 229 16.03 7.26 -11.89
CA PRO A 229 16.71 5.97 -12.03
C PRO A 229 15.83 4.86 -12.63
N THR A 230 14.57 4.79 -12.21
CA THR A 230 13.58 3.83 -12.75
C THR A 230 13.31 4.10 -14.23
N LEU A 231 13.08 5.36 -14.61
CA LEU A 231 12.90 5.74 -16.02
C LEU A 231 14.13 5.42 -16.88
N ASN A 232 15.34 5.68 -16.40
CA ASN A 232 16.58 5.36 -17.12
C ASN A 232 16.70 3.85 -17.38
N ARG A 233 16.32 3.01 -16.40
CA ARG A 233 16.31 1.55 -16.55
C ARG A 233 15.25 1.10 -17.56
N ALA A 234 14.05 1.69 -17.51
CA ALA A 234 13.00 1.40 -18.47
C ALA A 234 13.42 1.78 -19.89
N MET A 235 14.10 2.92 -20.07
CA MET A 235 14.61 3.39 -21.35
C MET A 235 15.60 2.41 -21.98
N GLU A 236 16.54 1.87 -21.20
CA GLU A 236 17.45 0.84 -21.69
C GLU A 236 16.70 -0.45 -22.06
N THR A 237 15.71 -0.83 -21.25
CA THR A 237 14.94 -2.07 -21.46
C THR A 237 14.10 -2.03 -22.74
N VAL A 238 13.51 -0.88 -23.08
CA VAL A 238 12.69 -0.69 -24.29
C VAL A 238 13.47 -0.13 -25.48
N ARG A 239 14.81 -0.17 -25.46
CA ARG A 239 15.68 0.46 -26.48
C ARG A 239 15.36 0.13 -27.94
N GLU A 240 14.85 -1.08 -28.20
CA GLU A 240 14.44 -1.51 -29.57
C GLU A 240 13.19 -0.79 -30.07
N HIS A 241 12.42 -0.19 -29.16
CA HIS A 241 11.18 0.53 -29.42
C HIS A 241 11.30 2.04 -29.14
N ARG A 242 12.52 2.55 -28.94
CA ARG A 242 12.78 3.92 -28.48
C ARG A 242 12.04 5.01 -29.27
N GLU A 243 11.87 4.81 -30.59
CA GLU A 243 11.22 5.79 -31.48
C GLU A 243 9.70 5.91 -31.22
N LEU A 244 9.11 4.95 -30.50
CA LEU A 244 7.71 4.96 -30.08
C LEU A 244 7.55 5.42 -28.63
N GLY A 245 8.62 5.38 -27.83
CA GLY A 245 8.61 5.60 -26.40
C GLY A 245 8.80 7.07 -26.02
N SER A 246 8.01 7.55 -25.05
CA SER A 246 8.27 8.82 -24.35
C SER A 246 8.35 8.56 -22.85
N PHE A 247 9.41 9.06 -22.21
CA PHE A 247 9.68 8.84 -20.78
C PHE A 247 9.39 10.12 -20.03
N LEU A 248 8.43 10.08 -19.12
CA LEU A 248 7.86 11.28 -18.49
C LEU A 248 7.96 11.16 -16.98
N ALA A 249 8.42 12.23 -16.34
CA ALA A 249 8.30 12.38 -14.90
C ALA A 249 6.81 12.54 -14.55
N VAL A 250 6.23 11.51 -13.95
CA VAL A 250 4.80 11.46 -13.63
C VAL A 250 4.63 11.11 -12.15
N ASP A 251 3.95 11.99 -11.43
CA ASP A 251 3.43 11.68 -10.10
C ASP A 251 2.21 10.78 -10.27
N ALA A 252 2.25 9.58 -9.70
CA ALA A 252 1.16 8.63 -9.82
C ALA A 252 -0.11 9.09 -9.08
N VAL A 253 -0.02 9.99 -8.10
CA VAL A 253 -1.20 10.54 -7.38
C VAL A 253 -1.97 11.55 -8.24
N ASP A 254 -1.25 12.34 -9.04
CA ASP A 254 -1.85 13.31 -9.96
C ASP A 254 -1.17 13.29 -11.34
N PRO A 255 -1.40 12.22 -12.12
CA PRO A 255 -0.85 12.14 -13.47
C PRO A 255 -1.45 13.20 -14.40
N PHE A 256 -2.66 13.70 -14.12
CA PHE A 256 -3.31 14.73 -14.92
C PHE A 256 -2.47 16.02 -14.98
N LYS A 257 -1.82 16.37 -13.87
CA LYS A 257 -0.99 17.58 -13.77
C LYS A 257 0.06 17.67 -14.87
N SER A 258 0.78 16.59 -15.16
CA SER A 258 1.79 16.56 -16.22
C SER A 258 1.25 16.11 -17.57
N LEU A 259 0.13 15.38 -17.60
CA LEU A 259 -0.43 14.76 -18.80
C LEU A 259 -1.70 15.40 -19.34
N SER A 260 -2.13 16.57 -18.83
CA SER A 260 -3.40 17.22 -19.21
C SER A 260 -3.57 17.47 -20.71
N PHE A 261 -2.49 17.60 -21.48
CA PHE A 261 -2.51 17.70 -22.95
C PHE A 261 -3.02 16.42 -23.66
N LEU A 262 -3.09 15.31 -22.93
CA LEU A 262 -3.61 14.00 -23.36
C LEU A 262 -5.05 13.75 -22.90
N ARG A 263 -5.72 14.75 -22.31
CA ARG A 263 -7.13 14.63 -21.93
C ARG A 263 -7.96 14.07 -23.08
N TYR A 264 -8.65 12.96 -22.82
CA TYR A 264 -9.46 12.21 -23.78
C TYR A 264 -8.72 11.60 -24.99
N LYS A 265 -7.41 11.31 -24.88
CA LYS A 265 -6.62 10.78 -26.00
C LYS A 265 -6.04 9.39 -25.77
N VAL A 266 -5.90 8.94 -24.52
CA VAL A 266 -5.18 7.69 -24.21
C VAL A 266 -6.13 6.51 -24.35
N LEU A 267 -5.78 5.53 -25.19
CA LEU A 267 -6.65 4.38 -25.48
C LEU A 267 -6.46 3.24 -24.47
N SER A 268 -5.28 3.12 -23.88
CA SER A 268 -4.98 2.12 -22.86
C SER A 268 -4.07 2.71 -21.81
N ILE A 269 -4.50 2.65 -20.55
CA ILE A 269 -3.69 3.01 -19.38
C ILE A 269 -3.49 1.75 -18.54
N HIS A 270 -2.26 1.48 -18.13
CA HIS A 270 -1.93 0.34 -17.29
C HIS A 270 -1.11 0.75 -16.07
N LEU A 271 -1.43 0.15 -14.91
CA LEU A 271 -0.71 0.28 -13.66
C LEU A 271 -0.56 -1.10 -13.01
N THR A 272 0.64 -1.43 -12.54
CA THR A 272 0.90 -2.60 -11.68
C THR A 272 1.82 -2.20 -10.53
N ASN A 273 1.53 -2.69 -9.32
CA ASN A 273 2.27 -2.36 -8.09
C ASN A 273 2.41 -0.85 -7.82
N VAL A 274 1.42 -0.05 -8.25
CA VAL A 274 1.38 1.39 -7.97
C VAL A 274 0.44 1.69 -6.82
N TYR A 275 -0.85 1.35 -6.94
CA TYR A 275 -1.86 1.77 -5.97
C TYR A 275 -1.62 1.19 -4.56
N ASP A 276 -1.02 0.00 -4.48
CA ASP A 276 -0.60 -0.65 -3.23
C ASP A 276 0.63 0.02 -2.58
N ASN A 277 1.35 0.86 -3.31
CA ASN A 277 2.50 1.64 -2.85
C ASN A 277 2.15 3.12 -2.56
N LEU A 278 0.88 3.51 -2.73
CA LEU A 278 0.43 4.89 -2.50
C LEU A 278 -0.09 5.12 -1.07
N PRO A 279 0.08 6.34 -0.51
CA PRO A 279 -0.41 6.68 0.81
C PRO A 279 -1.92 6.47 1.02
N THR A 280 -2.30 6.01 2.20
CA THR A 280 -3.71 5.79 2.55
C THR A 280 -4.02 6.03 4.00
N ASP A 281 -5.27 6.40 4.27
CA ASP A 281 -5.88 6.37 5.59
C ASP A 281 -6.72 5.12 5.79
N GLU A 282 -7.11 4.91 7.04
CA GLU A 282 -7.99 3.81 7.44
C GLU A 282 -9.10 4.34 8.34
N ILE A 283 -10.29 3.76 8.19
CA ILE A 283 -11.46 4.03 9.00
C ILE A 283 -11.89 2.75 9.70
N VAL A 284 -12.34 2.90 10.94
CA VAL A 284 -13.02 1.84 11.70
C VAL A 284 -14.47 2.25 11.94
N VAL A 285 -15.39 1.37 11.56
CA VAL A 285 -16.81 1.45 11.90
C VAL A 285 -17.02 0.55 13.11
N ARG A 286 -17.42 1.11 14.25
CA ARG A 286 -17.70 0.35 15.47
C ARG A 286 -18.96 0.86 16.15
N ASP A 287 -19.91 -0.04 16.43
CA ASP A 287 -21.17 0.30 17.12
C ASP A 287 -21.89 1.52 16.52
N GLY A 288 -21.88 1.62 15.17
CA GLY A 288 -22.47 2.73 14.42
C GLY A 288 -21.66 4.04 14.46
N LYS A 289 -20.48 4.05 15.06
CA LYS A 289 -19.56 5.20 15.16
C LYS A 289 -18.35 5.01 14.25
N LEU A 290 -17.78 6.13 13.82
CA LEU A 290 -16.59 6.17 12.97
C LEU A 290 -15.36 6.59 13.76
N TYR A 291 -14.23 5.99 13.40
CA TYR A 291 -12.93 6.32 13.96
C TYR A 291 -11.90 6.39 12.83
N ALA A 292 -11.11 7.46 12.80
CA ALA A 292 -9.90 7.52 11.99
C ALA A 292 -8.78 6.75 12.68
N VAL A 293 -7.97 6.05 11.90
CA VAL A 293 -6.72 5.48 12.41
C VAL A 293 -5.61 6.53 12.24
N GLU A 294 -5.07 6.99 13.35
CA GLU A 294 -3.82 7.75 13.36
C GLU A 294 -2.68 6.87 13.83
N VAL A 295 -1.48 7.19 13.34
CA VAL A 295 -0.26 6.43 13.67
C VAL A 295 0.87 7.35 14.08
N ARG A 296 1.84 6.79 14.79
CA ARG A 296 3.17 7.38 14.96
C ARG A 296 4.25 6.32 14.82
N SER A 297 5.32 6.66 14.11
CA SER A 297 6.48 5.80 13.96
C SER A 297 7.40 5.84 15.19
N TYR A 298 7.90 4.67 15.57
CA TYR A 298 8.93 4.54 16.59
C TYR A 298 9.89 3.40 16.27
N VAL A 299 11.03 3.38 16.96
CA VAL A 299 11.96 2.24 16.98
C VAL A 299 12.07 1.73 18.42
N PRO A 300 12.01 0.40 18.67
CA PRO A 300 12.26 -0.15 19.99
C PRO A 300 13.62 0.33 20.54
N ALA A 301 13.69 0.76 21.79
CA ALA A 301 14.88 1.41 22.36
C ALA A 301 16.14 0.54 22.28
N ALA A 302 16.01 -0.78 22.44
CA ALA A 302 17.12 -1.72 22.27
C ALA A 302 17.66 -1.74 20.82
N ALA A 303 16.76 -1.72 19.83
CA ALA A 303 17.13 -1.65 18.42
C ALA A 303 17.76 -0.28 18.09
N ALA A 304 17.18 0.82 18.59
CA ALA A 304 17.74 2.15 18.40
C ALA A 304 19.16 2.24 18.99
N ALA A 305 19.40 1.71 20.19
CA ALA A 305 20.72 1.68 20.82
C ALA A 305 21.73 0.84 20.01
N SER A 306 21.34 -0.35 19.55
CA SER A 306 22.20 -1.22 18.76
C SER A 306 22.57 -0.61 17.40
N ILE A 307 21.61 0.02 16.72
CA ILE A 307 21.85 0.73 15.46
C ILE A 307 22.74 1.95 15.72
N SER A 308 22.44 2.74 16.75
CA SER A 308 23.26 3.89 17.16
C SER A 308 24.72 3.52 17.40
N GLU A 309 24.98 2.44 18.12
CA GLU A 309 26.34 1.94 18.35
C GLU A 309 27.03 1.52 17.04
N SER A 310 26.32 0.75 16.21
CA SER A 310 26.85 0.22 14.94
C SER A 310 27.28 1.31 13.96
N PHE A 311 26.62 2.47 13.99
CA PHE A 311 26.86 3.59 13.07
C PHE A 311 27.48 4.81 13.75
N GLY A 312 27.90 4.72 15.01
CA GLY A 312 28.52 5.83 15.74
C GLY A 312 27.61 7.07 15.91
N ILE A 313 26.29 6.87 15.96
CA ILE A 313 25.29 7.94 16.10
C ILE A 313 24.77 7.95 17.55
N PRO A 314 24.89 9.04 18.30
CA PRO A 314 24.30 9.12 19.65
C PRO A 314 22.80 8.81 19.61
N VAL A 315 22.29 8.01 20.55
CA VAL A 315 20.86 7.61 20.56
C VAL A 315 19.91 8.80 20.67
N THR A 316 20.34 9.90 21.30
CA THR A 316 19.60 11.17 21.37
C THR A 316 19.44 11.85 20.01
N GLU A 317 20.34 11.55 19.07
CA GLU A 317 20.35 12.07 17.70
C GLU A 317 19.72 11.11 16.69
N PHE A 318 19.26 9.93 17.15
CA PHE A 318 18.75 8.88 16.27
C PHE A 318 17.56 9.37 15.43
N ALA A 319 16.54 9.92 16.07
CA ALA A 319 15.35 10.42 15.36
C ALA A 319 15.68 11.55 14.38
N ARG A 320 16.60 12.46 14.74
CA ARG A 320 17.05 13.52 13.85
C ARG A 320 17.80 12.95 12.64
N THR A 321 18.64 11.93 12.86
CA THR A 321 19.39 11.27 11.78
C THR A 321 18.47 10.51 10.83
N VAL A 322 17.43 9.85 11.33
CA VAL A 322 16.38 9.23 10.49
C VAL A 322 15.66 10.28 9.65
N ASN A 323 15.24 11.41 10.23
CA ASN A 323 14.59 12.47 9.45
C ASN A 323 15.54 13.07 8.41
N ARG A 324 16.81 13.29 8.75
CA ARG A 324 17.83 13.74 7.79
C ARG A 324 18.00 12.75 6.63
N LEU A 325 18.05 11.44 6.90
CA LEU A 325 18.09 10.41 5.85
C LEU A 325 16.95 10.57 4.85
N LEU A 326 15.74 10.81 5.34
CA LEU A 326 14.54 10.94 4.51
C LEU A 326 14.49 12.26 3.73
N GLU A 327 15.13 13.32 4.25
CA GLU A 327 15.14 14.64 3.61
C GLU A 327 16.21 14.79 2.55
N VAL A 328 17.43 14.28 2.81
CA VAL A 328 18.59 14.52 1.93
C VAL A 328 19.15 13.24 1.30
N GLY A 329 18.62 12.07 1.63
CA GLY A 329 19.04 10.79 1.07
C GLY A 329 20.29 10.17 1.75
N PRO A 330 20.59 8.89 1.46
CA PRO A 330 21.60 8.12 2.19
C PRO A 330 23.03 8.62 1.99
N GLN A 331 23.35 9.35 0.93
CA GLN A 331 24.73 9.82 0.69
C GLN A 331 25.22 10.82 1.73
N HIS A 332 24.32 11.46 2.48
CA HIS A 332 24.64 12.59 3.37
C HIS A 332 24.46 12.27 4.87
N VAL A 333 24.16 11.02 5.20
CA VAL A 333 23.81 10.61 6.58
C VAL A 333 25.03 10.18 7.37
N HIS A 334 26.03 9.59 6.71
CA HIS A 334 27.22 9.07 7.36
C HIS A 334 28.52 9.63 6.74
N PRO A 335 29.53 10.06 7.55
CA PRO A 335 30.78 10.62 7.02
C PRO A 335 31.56 9.69 6.09
N SER A 336 31.46 8.37 6.30
CA SER A 336 32.12 7.35 5.47
C SER A 336 31.44 7.12 4.12
N GLY A 337 30.38 7.88 3.78
CA GLY A 337 29.75 7.87 2.46
C GLY A 337 28.48 7.02 2.35
N ALA A 338 28.04 6.84 1.10
CA ALA A 338 26.72 6.32 0.77
C ALA A 338 26.47 4.88 1.25
N GLU A 339 27.47 4.00 1.22
CA GLU A 339 27.32 2.61 1.65
C GLU A 339 26.89 2.49 3.10
N GLN A 340 27.55 3.23 4.00
CA GLN A 340 27.17 3.29 5.42
C GLN A 340 25.82 3.96 5.62
N GLY A 341 25.49 4.98 4.82
CA GLY A 341 24.17 5.59 4.83
C GLY A 341 23.05 4.62 4.44
N VAL A 342 23.27 3.78 3.43
CA VAL A 342 22.32 2.73 3.02
C VAL A 342 22.22 1.64 4.08
N ALA A 343 23.33 1.23 4.70
CA ALA A 343 23.30 0.24 5.78
C ALA A 343 22.52 0.76 7.01
N PHE A 344 22.69 2.03 7.37
CA PHE A 344 21.90 2.69 8.41
C PHE A 344 20.40 2.71 8.04
N TRP A 345 20.09 3.12 6.81
CA TRP A 345 18.73 3.14 6.29
C TRP A 345 18.06 1.77 6.40
N ARG A 346 18.68 0.71 5.89
CA ARG A 346 18.15 -0.66 5.97
C ARG A 346 17.87 -1.08 7.41
N SER A 347 18.81 -0.81 8.31
CA SER A 347 18.66 -1.14 9.74
C SER A 347 17.49 -0.38 10.39
N ALA A 348 17.36 0.92 10.08
CA ALA A 348 16.26 1.76 10.58
C ALA A 348 14.91 1.30 10.03
N TRP A 349 14.85 1.00 8.72
CA TRP A 349 13.66 0.48 8.06
C TRP A 349 13.20 -0.86 8.66
N ASP A 350 14.13 -1.79 8.89
CA ASP A 350 13.80 -3.08 9.49
C ASP A 350 13.24 -2.91 10.92
N ALA A 351 13.82 -1.99 11.68
CA ALA A 351 13.47 -1.76 13.08
C ALA A 351 12.21 -0.91 13.30
N ILE A 352 11.80 -0.09 12.32
CA ILE A 352 10.68 0.83 12.51
C ILE A 352 9.35 0.10 12.74
N ARG A 353 8.56 0.62 13.67
CA ARG A 353 7.23 0.14 14.05
C ARG A 353 6.24 1.30 14.07
N LEU A 354 4.97 0.98 13.98
CA LEU A 354 3.86 1.92 14.06
C LEU A 354 3.05 1.62 15.31
N GLU A 355 2.86 2.66 16.11
CA GLU A 355 1.81 2.68 17.11
C GLU A 355 0.56 3.32 16.52
N GLU A 356 -0.61 2.78 16.82
CA GLU A 356 -1.88 3.24 16.27
C GLU A 356 -2.84 3.68 17.38
N ARG A 357 -3.69 4.65 17.06
CA ARG A 357 -4.83 5.04 17.89
C ARG A 357 -6.09 5.22 17.05
N PHE A 358 -7.25 5.06 17.68
CA PHE A 358 -8.55 5.28 17.04
C PHE A 358 -9.10 6.63 17.45
N VAL A 359 -9.13 7.60 16.55
CA VAL A 359 -9.64 8.94 16.83
C VAL A 359 -11.10 9.02 16.42
N ALA A 360 -12.00 9.24 17.38
CA ALA A 360 -13.44 9.31 17.12
C ALA A 360 -13.77 10.46 16.17
N ILE A 361 -14.51 10.13 15.11
CA ILE A 361 -15.03 11.08 14.12
C ILE A 361 -16.44 11.47 14.57
N GLN A 362 -16.68 12.78 14.75
CA GLN A 362 -17.99 13.27 15.21
C GLN A 362 -19.00 13.36 14.06
N SER A 363 -18.55 13.85 12.91
CA SER A 363 -19.30 13.92 11.67
C SER A 363 -18.49 13.30 10.53
N ILE A 364 -19.14 12.71 9.53
CA ILE A 364 -18.45 12.25 8.31
C ILE A 364 -17.66 13.38 7.63
N LEU A 365 -18.07 14.64 7.85
CA LEU A 365 -17.39 15.83 7.33
C LEU A 365 -16.00 16.03 7.95
N ASP A 366 -15.79 15.48 9.16
CA ASP A 366 -14.50 15.51 9.86
C ASP A 366 -13.63 14.30 9.49
N ALA A 367 -14.15 13.37 8.69
CA ALA A 367 -13.38 12.21 8.25
C ALA A 367 -12.23 12.65 7.33
N PRO A 368 -11.07 11.98 7.38
CA PRO A 368 -9.93 12.27 6.53
C PRO A 368 -10.16 11.78 5.08
N LEU A 369 -11.16 12.33 4.40
CA LEU A 369 -11.58 11.89 3.08
C LEU A 369 -10.46 12.08 2.03
N PRO A 370 -10.32 11.15 1.07
CA PRO A 370 -9.49 11.34 -0.12
C PRO A 370 -9.91 12.57 -0.92
N ALA A 371 -8.96 13.21 -1.60
CA ALA A 371 -9.28 14.31 -2.51
C ALA A 371 -10.26 13.84 -3.59
N GLY A 372 -11.29 14.64 -3.85
CA GLY A 372 -12.36 14.31 -4.79
C GLY A 372 -13.46 13.39 -4.25
N LEU A 373 -13.30 12.78 -3.07
CA LEU A 373 -14.34 11.96 -2.46
C LEU A 373 -15.39 12.82 -1.75
N LYS A 374 -16.66 12.68 -2.14
CA LYS A 374 -17.77 13.39 -1.46
C LYS A 374 -18.17 12.66 -0.17
N PRO A 375 -18.45 13.37 0.94
CA PRO A 375 -18.84 12.76 2.21
C PRO A 375 -20.02 11.78 2.10
N ALA A 376 -21.07 12.15 1.34
CA ALA A 376 -22.26 11.32 1.14
C ALA A 376 -21.94 9.95 0.48
N LEU A 377 -20.88 9.87 -0.33
CA LEU A 377 -20.45 8.59 -0.91
C LEU A 377 -19.87 7.70 0.19
N LEU A 378 -19.04 8.24 1.08
CA LEU A 378 -18.53 7.47 2.22
C LEU A 378 -19.65 7.06 3.18
N GLU A 379 -20.65 7.90 3.43
CA GLU A 379 -21.83 7.52 4.23
C GLU A 379 -22.53 6.29 3.63
N ASN A 380 -22.80 6.31 2.33
CA ASN A 380 -23.43 5.19 1.63
C ASN A 380 -22.55 3.94 1.63
N PHE A 381 -21.23 4.10 1.47
CA PHE A 381 -20.27 3.01 1.54
C PHE A 381 -20.24 2.37 2.94
N VAL A 382 -20.18 3.19 3.99
CA VAL A 382 -20.21 2.75 5.39
C VAL A 382 -21.53 2.09 5.75
N ALA A 383 -22.66 2.56 5.20
CA ALA A 383 -23.96 1.94 5.43
C ALA A 383 -24.04 0.49 4.91
N GLN A 384 -23.16 0.12 3.96
CA GLN A 384 -23.01 -1.24 3.46
C GLN A 384 -21.99 -2.06 4.27
N ALA A 385 -21.21 -1.42 5.14
CA ALA A 385 -20.19 -2.10 5.94
C ALA A 385 -20.83 -3.03 6.98
N VAL A 386 -20.15 -4.14 7.24
CA VAL A 386 -20.53 -5.00 8.36
C VAL A 386 -20.22 -4.26 9.67
N SER A 387 -21.03 -4.46 10.70
CA SER A 387 -20.75 -3.92 12.03
C SER A 387 -19.36 -4.33 12.50
N ASN A 388 -18.56 -3.39 13.03
CA ASN A 388 -17.22 -3.64 13.58
C ASN A 388 -16.18 -4.00 12.51
N GLN A 389 -16.03 -3.13 11.50
CA GLN A 389 -15.16 -3.33 10.36
C GLN A 389 -14.12 -2.20 10.23
N ARG A 390 -12.89 -2.57 9.89
CA ARG A 390 -11.78 -1.66 9.58
C ARG A 390 -11.41 -1.80 8.10
N PHE A 391 -11.26 -0.70 7.38
CA PHE A 391 -10.94 -0.71 5.94
C PHE A 391 -10.07 0.48 5.54
N GLN A 392 -9.33 0.35 4.42
CA GLN A 392 -8.59 1.46 3.83
C GLN A 392 -9.52 2.41 3.07
N LEU A 393 -9.23 3.71 3.16
CA LEU A 393 -9.80 4.72 2.25
C LEU A 393 -9.07 4.79 0.91
N SER A 394 -7.89 4.16 0.82
CA SER A 394 -7.02 4.15 -0.36
C SER A 394 -6.80 5.55 -0.92
N SER A 395 -6.51 6.50 -0.03
CA SER A 395 -6.66 7.93 -0.27
C SER A 395 -5.96 8.42 -1.55
N ALA A 396 -4.67 8.14 -1.69
CA ALA A 396 -3.92 8.55 -2.88
C ALA A 396 -4.23 7.70 -4.11
N ALA A 397 -4.70 6.44 -3.97
CA ALA A 397 -5.14 5.63 -5.10
C ALA A 397 -6.50 6.11 -5.66
N VAL A 398 -7.42 6.56 -4.80
CA VAL A 398 -8.68 7.21 -5.22
C VAL A 398 -8.39 8.50 -5.97
N GLU A 399 -7.50 9.33 -5.45
CA GLU A 399 -7.06 10.56 -6.11
C GLU A 399 -6.37 10.27 -7.46
N SER A 400 -5.43 9.32 -7.48
CA SER A 400 -4.79 8.83 -8.70
C SER A 400 -5.81 8.40 -9.75
N PHE A 401 -6.78 7.58 -9.36
CA PHE A 401 -7.82 7.09 -10.25
C PHE A 401 -8.61 8.26 -10.86
N LEU A 402 -9.10 9.19 -10.04
CA LEU A 402 -9.86 10.35 -10.48
C LEU A 402 -9.06 11.30 -11.38
N ASN A 403 -7.75 11.39 -11.19
CA ASN A 403 -6.84 12.17 -12.04
C ASN A 403 -6.39 11.39 -13.29
N THR A 404 -6.52 10.07 -13.31
CA THR A 404 -6.11 9.23 -14.45
C THR A 404 -7.23 9.08 -15.48
N VAL A 405 -8.46 8.78 -15.04
CA VAL A 405 -9.58 8.49 -15.94
C VAL A 405 -9.93 9.62 -16.93
N PRO A 406 -9.72 10.93 -16.66
CA PRO A 406 -9.93 11.98 -17.64
C PRO A 406 -8.94 11.98 -18.82
N LEU A 407 -7.83 11.23 -18.72
CA LEU A 407 -6.89 11.03 -19.83
C LEU A 407 -7.43 10.04 -20.88
N LEU A 408 -8.37 9.17 -20.48
CA LEU A 408 -8.90 8.12 -21.34
C LEU A 408 -9.70 8.70 -22.50
N HIS A 409 -9.37 8.25 -23.70
CA HIS A 409 -10.25 8.34 -24.86
C HIS A 409 -11.63 7.74 -24.51
N PRO A 410 -12.76 8.21 -25.08
CA PRO A 410 -14.09 7.70 -24.71
C PRO A 410 -14.30 6.19 -24.89
N ARG A 411 -13.54 5.58 -25.81
CA ARG A 411 -13.51 4.13 -26.05
C ARG A 411 -12.30 3.42 -25.41
N GLY A 412 -11.43 4.17 -24.74
CA GLY A 412 -10.25 3.65 -24.07
C GLY A 412 -10.58 3.01 -22.72
N TYR A 413 -9.58 2.33 -22.16
CA TYR A 413 -9.74 1.66 -20.88
C TYR A 413 -8.51 1.84 -19.98
N LEU A 414 -8.74 1.69 -18.68
CA LEU A 414 -7.72 1.63 -17.63
C LEU A 414 -7.69 0.22 -17.04
N GLN A 415 -6.48 -0.32 -16.84
CA GLN A 415 -6.22 -1.57 -16.13
C GLN A 415 -5.31 -1.32 -14.93
N VAL A 416 -5.74 -1.74 -13.75
CA VAL A 416 -4.93 -1.71 -12.52
C VAL A 416 -4.82 -3.12 -11.97
N GLN A 417 -3.61 -3.66 -11.92
CA GLN A 417 -3.35 -4.97 -11.31
C GLN A 417 -3.10 -4.84 -9.80
N ASP A 418 -3.06 -5.96 -9.09
CA ASP A 418 -2.75 -6.00 -7.65
C ASP A 418 -3.85 -5.47 -6.73
N ILE A 419 -5.11 -5.65 -7.14
CA ILE A 419 -6.27 -5.40 -6.30
C ILE A 419 -6.63 -6.65 -5.50
N PHE A 420 -6.45 -6.58 -4.19
CA PHE A 420 -6.77 -7.67 -3.26
C PHE A 420 -8.15 -7.54 -2.58
N VAL A 421 -8.79 -6.37 -2.69
CA VAL A 421 -10.14 -6.10 -2.17
C VAL A 421 -11.02 -5.68 -3.33
N ALA A 422 -11.87 -6.59 -3.81
CA ALA A 422 -12.87 -6.25 -4.81
C ALA A 422 -14.20 -5.85 -4.16
N LYS A 423 -14.46 -6.35 -2.94
CA LYS A 423 -15.72 -6.10 -2.22
C LYS A 423 -15.46 -5.76 -0.75
N LEU A 424 -16.40 -5.04 -0.13
CA LEU A 424 -16.27 -4.60 1.25
C LEU A 424 -16.23 -5.79 2.23
N GLU A 425 -16.86 -6.92 1.91
CA GLU A 425 -16.86 -8.13 2.74
C GLU A 425 -15.47 -8.77 2.84
N ASP A 426 -14.55 -8.49 1.91
CA ASP A 426 -13.19 -9.04 1.89
C ASP A 426 -12.37 -8.56 3.11
N TYR A 427 -12.75 -7.42 3.70
CA TYR A 427 -12.17 -6.87 4.93
C TYR A 427 -12.54 -7.66 6.19
N GLY A 428 -13.64 -8.41 6.20
CA GLY A 428 -14.12 -9.11 7.40
C GLY A 428 -13.28 -10.32 7.81
N ARG A 429 -12.34 -10.77 6.96
CA ARG A 429 -11.66 -12.07 7.14
C ARG A 429 -10.31 -12.00 7.84
N MET A 430 -9.63 -10.84 7.80
CA MET A 430 -8.34 -10.59 8.43
C MET A 430 -7.93 -9.14 8.22
N PHE A 431 -7.05 -8.63 9.08
CA PHE A 431 -6.56 -7.26 8.95
C PHE A 431 -5.44 -7.14 7.90
N ARG A 432 -5.45 -5.99 7.22
CA ARG A 432 -4.79 -5.77 5.92
C ARG A 432 -3.95 -4.50 5.89
N GLY A 433 -3.40 -4.09 7.03
CA GLY A 433 -2.54 -2.90 7.10
C GLY A 433 -1.22 -3.09 6.37
N PRO A 434 -0.41 -2.04 6.24
CA PRO A 434 0.74 -2.10 5.36
C PRO A 434 1.76 -3.11 5.85
N GLY A 435 2.28 -3.86 4.89
CA GLY A 435 3.44 -4.71 5.02
C GLY A 435 4.70 -3.97 4.62
N LYS A 436 5.83 -4.57 5.00
CA LYS A 436 7.14 -4.22 4.45
C LYS A 436 7.50 -5.22 3.37
N LEU A 437 7.91 -4.74 2.22
CA LEU A 437 8.39 -5.57 1.12
C LEU A 437 9.76 -5.06 0.68
N ASP A 438 10.81 -5.76 1.09
CA ASP A 438 12.18 -5.25 0.99
C ASP A 438 12.29 -3.86 1.64
N GLY A 439 12.57 -2.80 0.87
CA GLY A 439 12.59 -1.41 1.35
C GLY A 439 11.33 -0.60 1.06
N SER A 440 10.31 -1.20 0.43
CA SER A 440 9.06 -0.52 0.05
C SER A 440 7.88 -0.93 0.93
N ILE A 441 6.80 -0.15 0.80
CA ILE A 441 5.50 -0.48 1.40
C ILE A 441 4.68 -1.30 0.41
N VAL A 442 3.93 -2.25 0.95
CA VAL A 442 2.80 -2.84 0.24
C VAL A 442 1.56 -2.69 1.10
N ASN A 443 0.47 -2.22 0.50
CA ASN A 443 -0.79 -2.02 1.19
C ASN A 443 -1.98 -2.45 0.33
N TRP A 444 -3.13 -2.60 0.98
CA TRP A 444 -4.36 -3.02 0.31
C TRP A 444 -5.09 -1.83 -0.29
N VAL A 445 -5.62 -2.05 -1.49
CA VAL A 445 -6.39 -1.06 -2.24
C VAL A 445 -7.86 -1.43 -2.18
N ASN A 446 -8.70 -0.52 -1.70
CA ASN A 446 -10.14 -0.67 -1.58
C ASN A 446 -10.81 -0.52 -2.97
N GLY A 447 -10.82 -1.62 -3.73
CA GLY A 447 -11.46 -1.67 -5.04
C GLY A 447 -12.96 -1.37 -4.98
N ALA A 448 -13.65 -1.79 -3.92
CA ALA A 448 -15.08 -1.50 -3.75
C ALA A 448 -15.35 0.03 -3.70
N LEU A 449 -14.49 0.79 -3.01
CA LEU A 449 -14.58 2.25 -2.98
C LEU A 449 -14.23 2.87 -4.34
N LEU A 450 -13.17 2.38 -5.01
CA LEU A 450 -12.82 2.81 -6.37
C LEU A 450 -13.98 2.62 -7.34
N ALA A 451 -14.73 1.51 -7.23
CA ALA A 451 -15.88 1.25 -8.08
C ALA A 451 -17.02 2.25 -7.86
N GLN A 452 -17.31 2.63 -6.60
CA GLN A 452 -18.32 3.65 -6.30
C GLN A 452 -17.89 5.04 -6.79
N VAL A 453 -16.60 5.38 -6.64
CA VAL A 453 -16.03 6.64 -7.13
C VAL A 453 -16.07 6.70 -8.66
N GLY A 454 -15.67 5.62 -9.34
CA GLY A 454 -15.76 5.51 -10.80
C GLY A 454 -17.19 5.67 -11.31
N ALA A 455 -18.15 5.00 -10.67
CA ALA A 455 -19.56 5.12 -11.01
C ALA A 455 -20.05 6.57 -10.91
N GLN A 456 -19.64 7.31 -9.88
CA GLN A 456 -19.97 8.72 -9.73
C GLN A 456 -19.29 9.61 -10.78
N ALA A 457 -18.08 9.25 -11.21
CA ALA A 457 -17.32 9.96 -12.24
C ALA A 457 -17.78 9.62 -13.68
N GLY A 458 -18.77 8.73 -13.86
CA GLY A 458 -19.26 8.34 -15.18
C GLY A 458 -18.49 7.18 -15.81
N TYR A 459 -17.91 6.30 -15.00
CA TYR A 459 -17.14 5.15 -15.44
C TYR A 459 -17.69 3.85 -14.84
N ASP A 460 -17.60 2.77 -15.61
CA ASP A 460 -17.85 1.43 -15.11
C ASP A 460 -16.55 0.80 -14.65
N VAL A 461 -16.58 0.21 -13.46
CA VAL A 461 -15.44 -0.44 -12.82
C VAL A 461 -15.80 -1.89 -12.56
N HIS A 462 -14.98 -2.81 -13.07
CA HIS A 462 -15.16 -4.24 -12.85
C HIS A 462 -13.85 -4.91 -12.47
N PHE A 463 -13.95 -6.07 -11.83
CA PHE A 463 -12.81 -6.84 -11.33
C PHE A 463 -12.81 -8.22 -11.96
N ALA A 464 -11.66 -8.65 -12.48
CA ALA A 464 -11.44 -10.02 -12.92
C ALA A 464 -10.28 -10.65 -12.11
N PRO A 465 -10.41 -11.91 -11.66
CA PRO A 465 -9.29 -12.60 -11.02
C PRO A 465 -8.08 -12.69 -11.95
N PHE A 466 -6.86 -12.61 -11.41
CA PHE A 466 -5.66 -12.90 -12.17
C PHE A 466 -5.48 -14.42 -12.33
N GLN A 467 -5.87 -14.96 -13.49
CA GLN A 467 -5.97 -16.41 -13.70
C GLN A 467 -4.66 -17.08 -14.13
N TYR A 468 -3.67 -16.30 -14.57
CA TYR A 468 -2.43 -16.82 -15.18
C TYR A 468 -1.46 -17.45 -14.17
N ARG A 469 -1.61 -17.15 -12.87
CA ARG A 469 -0.80 -17.78 -11.81
C ARG A 469 -1.69 -18.63 -10.89
N PRO A 470 -1.46 -19.95 -10.82
CA PRO A 470 -2.20 -20.82 -9.89
C PRO A 470 -2.14 -20.32 -8.45
N GLY A 471 -3.30 -20.24 -7.80
CA GLY A 471 -3.41 -19.79 -6.41
C GLY A 471 -3.25 -18.28 -6.21
N SER A 472 -3.17 -17.49 -7.28
CA SER A 472 -3.17 -16.03 -7.17
C SER A 472 -4.45 -15.53 -6.50
N ARG A 473 -4.29 -14.57 -5.59
CA ARG A 473 -5.38 -13.92 -4.84
C ARG A 473 -5.63 -12.48 -5.29
N THR A 474 -4.93 -12.04 -6.32
CA THR A 474 -5.06 -10.70 -6.88
C THR A 474 -6.10 -10.66 -7.98
N SER A 475 -6.73 -9.51 -8.14
CA SER A 475 -7.63 -9.18 -9.24
C SER A 475 -7.07 -8.00 -10.03
N ILE A 476 -7.50 -7.91 -11.28
CA ILE A 476 -7.30 -6.76 -12.15
C ILE A 476 -8.59 -5.94 -12.12
N LEU A 477 -8.47 -4.66 -11.80
CA LEU A 477 -9.50 -3.65 -12.00
C LEU A 477 -9.45 -3.18 -13.44
N TYR A 478 -10.60 -3.16 -14.08
CA TYR A 478 -10.80 -2.60 -15.41
C TYR A 478 -11.78 -1.45 -15.33
N THR A 479 -11.53 -0.39 -16.09
CA THR A 479 -12.38 0.80 -16.11
C THR A 479 -12.58 1.33 -17.53
N THR A 480 -13.83 1.60 -17.87
CA THR A 480 -14.27 2.20 -19.14
C THR A 480 -15.26 3.32 -18.86
N GLN A 481 -15.38 4.28 -19.78
CA GLN A 481 -16.44 5.30 -19.69
C GLN A 481 -17.81 4.63 -19.83
N ARG A 482 -18.81 5.08 -19.06
CA ARG A 482 -20.21 4.64 -19.21
C ARG A 482 -20.78 5.15 -20.52
N GLU A 483 -21.55 4.30 -21.20
CA GLU A 483 -22.33 4.65 -22.38
C GLU A 483 -23.50 5.60 -22.05
#